data_AF-A0A7W1L890-F1
#
_entry.id   AF-A0A7W1L890-F1
#
_cell.length_a   1.000
_cell.length_b   1.000
_cell.length_c   1.000
_cell.angle_alpha   90.00
_cell.angle_beta   90.00
_cell.angle_gamma   90.00
#
_symmetry.space_group_name_H-M   'P 1'
#
loop_
_entity.id
_entity.type
_entity.pdbx_description
1 polymer ?
#
loop_
_entity_poly.entity_id
_entity_poly.type
_entity_poly.pdbx_seq_one_letter_code
_entity_poly.pdbx_strand_id
1 'polypeptide(L)'
;SGLLAWPIAKLMRVDHRTFVPPMMFNNCGNMGLPLAVLAYEQTGFAAMVALFTISNLLHFTLGAWMIDHHAKFGNLLRNPMVWSTFLGFGFALAHPPMPEWGATAIKLVGDALVPMMLLSLGVRLAEVHWSDWQLGVIGGLVCPLTGIAMAVFLGPILGLDQTQQGLLILFGCLPPAVLNFMVAEQFNQEPAKVASIVLIGNVLSVIFVPLGLALALR
;
A
#
# COMPACT_ATOMS: atom_id res chain seq x y z
N SER A 1 2.64 8.85 -7.49
CA SER A 1 2.84 9.63 -6.25
C SER A 1 4.31 9.95 -5.98
N GLY A 2 5.26 9.01 -6.08
CA GLY A 2 6.69 9.25 -5.75
C GLY A 2 7.36 10.45 -6.44
N LEU A 3 7.15 10.63 -7.74
CA LEU A 3 7.68 11.78 -8.51
C LEU A 3 7.14 13.13 -8.02
N LEU A 4 5.89 13.16 -7.51
CA LEU A 4 5.27 14.36 -6.94
C LEU A 4 5.68 14.58 -5.48
N ALA A 5 5.97 13.51 -4.74
CA ALA A 5 6.40 13.57 -3.34
C ALA A 5 7.87 13.98 -3.18
N TRP A 6 8.73 13.70 -4.18
CA TRP A 6 10.15 14.05 -4.17
C TRP A 6 10.45 15.56 -4.00
N PRO A 7 9.82 16.48 -4.77
CA PRO A 7 10.04 17.93 -4.57
C PRO A 7 9.53 18.42 -3.21
N ILE A 8 8.50 17.78 -2.65
CA ILE A 8 7.96 18.12 -1.32
C ILE A 8 8.95 17.73 -0.22
N ALA A 9 9.56 16.54 -0.32
CA ALA A 9 10.63 16.12 0.60
C ALA A 9 11.82 17.10 0.59
N LYS A 10 12.22 17.55 -0.62
CA LYS A 10 13.31 18.53 -0.79
C LYS A 10 12.98 19.89 -0.17
N LEU A 11 11.74 20.35 -0.32
CA LEU A 11 11.27 21.61 0.26
C LEU A 11 11.24 21.55 1.79
N MET A 12 10.89 20.39 2.35
CA MET A 12 10.80 20.16 3.79
C MET A 12 12.15 19.83 4.46
N ARG A 13 13.24 19.69 3.69
CA ARG A 13 14.57 19.25 4.17
C ARG A 13 14.53 17.90 4.90
N VAL A 14 13.66 17.01 4.47
CA VAL A 14 13.55 15.63 4.98
C VAL A 14 14.27 14.70 4.03
N ASP A 15 14.90 13.64 4.55
CA ASP A 15 15.53 12.66 3.67
C ASP A 15 14.48 12.02 2.76
N HIS A 16 14.76 12.03 1.46
CA HIS A 16 13.88 11.45 0.44
C HIS A 16 13.69 9.95 0.66
N ARG A 17 14.67 9.28 1.30
CA ARG A 17 14.61 7.86 1.67
C ARG A 17 13.59 7.60 2.78
N THR A 18 13.39 8.58 3.66
CA THR A 18 12.40 8.51 4.76
C THR A 18 11.00 8.89 4.28
N PHE A 19 10.88 9.89 3.40
CA PHE A 19 9.58 10.48 3.04
C PHE A 19 8.94 9.88 1.78
N VAL A 20 9.70 9.53 0.74
CA VAL A 20 9.14 9.15 -0.56
C VAL A 20 8.54 7.73 -0.57
N PRO A 21 9.17 6.68 0.01
CA PRO A 21 8.59 5.34 0.02
C PRO A 21 7.20 5.26 0.66
N PRO A 22 6.95 5.91 1.83
CA PRO A 22 5.60 5.98 2.41
C PRO A 22 4.53 6.61 1.50
N MET A 23 4.91 7.53 0.60
CA MET A 23 3.98 8.16 -0.35
C MET A 23 3.76 7.31 -1.61
N MET A 24 4.69 6.41 -1.93
CA MET A 24 4.61 5.50 -3.08
C MET A 24 3.85 4.24 -2.75
N PHE A 25 4.07 3.71 -1.55
CA PHE A 25 3.54 2.43 -1.13
C PHE A 25 2.50 2.62 -0.03
N ASN A 26 1.26 2.58 -0.49
CA ASN A 26 0.07 2.70 0.30
C ASN A 26 -0.36 1.37 0.93
N ASN A 27 -1.27 1.44 1.89
CA ASN A 27 -1.83 0.31 2.61
C ASN A 27 -2.88 -0.46 1.78
N CYS A 28 -2.53 -0.80 0.54
CA CYS A 28 -3.41 -1.50 -0.40
C CYS A 28 -3.76 -2.93 0.00
N GLY A 29 -2.87 -3.61 0.74
CA GLY A 29 -3.17 -4.93 1.29
C GLY A 29 -4.23 -4.87 2.39
N ASN A 30 -3.91 -4.20 3.50
CA ASN A 30 -4.77 -4.24 4.70
C ASN A 30 -6.05 -3.40 4.54
N MET A 31 -6.00 -2.28 3.81
CA MET A 31 -7.15 -1.39 3.62
C MET A 31 -7.72 -1.41 2.20
N GLY A 32 -6.88 -1.55 1.17
CA GLY A 32 -7.34 -1.50 -0.22
C GLY A 32 -8.23 -2.68 -0.61
N LEU A 33 -7.82 -3.93 -0.30
CA LEU A 33 -8.58 -5.14 -0.66
C LEU A 33 -9.99 -5.16 -0.04
N PRO A 34 -10.19 -4.90 1.27
CA PRO A 34 -11.53 -4.94 1.86
C PRO A 34 -12.44 -3.82 1.33
N LEU A 35 -11.88 -2.63 1.08
CA LEU A 35 -12.65 -1.53 0.50
C LEU A 35 -13.05 -1.79 -0.95
N ALA A 36 -12.19 -2.45 -1.73
CA ALA A 36 -12.50 -2.82 -3.10
C ALA A 36 -13.64 -3.86 -3.17
N VAL A 37 -13.64 -4.84 -2.26
CA VAL A 37 -14.76 -5.80 -2.12
C VAL A 37 -16.03 -5.07 -1.71
N LEU A 38 -15.94 -4.16 -0.75
CA LEU A 38 -17.10 -3.42 -0.24
C LEU A 38 -17.75 -2.54 -1.32
N ALA A 39 -16.94 -1.92 -2.17
CA ALA A 39 -17.40 -0.92 -3.14
C ALA A 39 -17.73 -1.49 -4.53
N TYR A 40 -17.04 -2.56 -4.94
CA TYR A 40 -17.08 -3.10 -6.30
C TYR A 40 -17.14 -4.64 -6.33
N GLU A 41 -17.43 -5.27 -5.19
CA GLU A 41 -17.65 -6.72 -5.07
C GLU A 41 -16.48 -7.57 -5.64
N GLN A 42 -16.81 -8.67 -6.32
CA GLN A 42 -15.84 -9.66 -6.81
C GLN A 42 -14.93 -9.10 -7.92
N THR A 43 -15.46 -8.21 -8.78
CA THR A 43 -14.70 -7.59 -9.88
C THR A 43 -13.66 -6.60 -9.35
N GLY A 44 -14.04 -5.82 -8.34
CA GLY A 44 -13.11 -4.93 -7.62
C GLY A 44 -11.99 -5.68 -6.91
N PHE A 45 -12.31 -6.83 -6.30
CA PHE A 45 -11.33 -7.64 -5.59
C PHE A 45 -10.20 -8.11 -6.51
N ALA A 46 -10.54 -8.72 -7.65
CA ALA A 46 -9.53 -9.25 -8.58
C ALA A 46 -8.59 -8.15 -9.09
N ALA A 47 -9.14 -7.00 -9.47
CA ALA A 47 -8.37 -5.85 -9.93
C ALA A 47 -7.49 -5.26 -8.81
N MET A 48 -8.00 -5.16 -7.58
CA MET A 48 -7.23 -4.68 -6.44
C MET A 48 -6.12 -5.65 -6.03
N VAL A 49 -6.32 -6.97 -6.15
CA VAL A 49 -5.27 -7.97 -5.97
C VAL A 49 -4.15 -7.78 -7.00
N ALA A 50 -4.48 -7.49 -8.26
CA ALA A 50 -3.47 -7.20 -9.27
C ALA A 50 -2.65 -5.94 -8.92
N LEU A 51 -3.32 -4.84 -8.56
CA LEU A 51 -2.67 -3.60 -8.11
C LEU A 51 -1.81 -3.82 -6.86
N PHE A 52 -2.34 -4.53 -5.87
CA PHE A 52 -1.61 -4.92 -4.66
C PHE A 52 -0.35 -5.68 -5.03
N THR A 53 -0.44 -6.68 -5.90
CA THR A 53 0.70 -7.53 -6.25
C THR A 53 1.79 -6.75 -6.96
N ILE A 54 1.43 -5.89 -7.91
CA ILE A 54 2.37 -4.98 -8.59
C ILE A 54 3.01 -4.02 -7.58
N SER A 55 2.20 -3.40 -6.71
CA SER A 55 2.68 -2.49 -5.67
C SER A 55 3.65 -3.17 -4.72
N ASN A 56 3.36 -4.40 -4.30
CA ASN A 56 4.18 -5.17 -3.38
C ASN A 56 5.51 -5.59 -4.03
N LEU A 57 5.47 -6.00 -5.30
CA LEU A 57 6.68 -6.28 -6.08
C LEU A 57 7.56 -5.03 -6.19
N LEU A 58 6.97 -3.87 -6.49
CA LEU A 58 7.68 -2.58 -6.54
C LEU A 58 8.19 -2.15 -5.15
N HIS A 59 7.45 -2.44 -4.08
CA HIS A 59 7.84 -2.13 -2.71
C HIS A 59 9.13 -2.84 -2.34
N PHE A 60 9.17 -4.15 -2.59
CA PHE A 60 10.31 -4.96 -2.23
C PHE A 60 11.48 -4.82 -3.21
N THR A 61 11.26 -4.38 -4.44
CA THR A 61 12.35 -4.10 -5.39
C THR A 61 12.83 -2.65 -5.28
N LEU A 62 12.01 -1.72 -5.76
CA LEU A 62 12.32 -0.30 -5.92
C LEU A 62 12.30 0.43 -4.56
N GLY A 63 11.31 0.13 -3.70
CA GLY A 63 11.23 0.70 -2.35
C GLY A 63 12.42 0.31 -1.47
N ALA A 64 12.78 -0.97 -1.46
CA ALA A 64 13.96 -1.45 -0.73
C ALA A 64 15.26 -0.81 -1.25
N TRP A 65 15.41 -0.70 -2.58
CA TRP A 65 16.58 -0.05 -3.20
C TRP A 65 16.68 1.46 -2.90
N MET A 66 15.54 2.15 -2.78
CA MET A 66 15.50 3.56 -2.39
C MET A 66 15.95 3.78 -0.95
N ILE A 67 15.61 2.87 -0.03
CA ILE A 67 15.95 2.96 1.39
C ILE A 67 17.42 2.57 1.61
N ASP A 68 17.92 1.55 0.91
CA ASP A 68 19.33 1.17 0.93
C ASP A 68 19.84 0.79 -0.48
N HIS A 69 20.73 1.61 -1.04
CA HIS A 69 21.41 1.31 -2.32
C HIS A 69 22.32 0.07 -2.24
N HIS A 70 22.68 -0.40 -1.04
CA HIS A 70 23.44 -1.63 -0.82
C HIS A 70 22.56 -2.84 -0.53
N ALA A 71 21.23 -2.71 -0.62
CA ALA A 71 20.29 -3.82 -0.48
C ALA A 71 20.65 -4.90 -1.51
N LYS A 72 21.43 -5.89 -1.08
CA LYS A 72 21.83 -7.02 -1.91
C LYS A 72 20.55 -7.69 -2.37
N PHE A 73 20.34 -7.76 -3.68
CA PHE A 73 19.20 -8.44 -4.33
C PHE A 73 18.97 -9.86 -3.77
N GLY A 74 20.00 -10.50 -3.18
CA GLY A 74 19.89 -11.78 -2.47
C GLY A 74 19.01 -11.78 -1.21
N ASN A 75 18.83 -10.65 -0.51
CA ASN A 75 17.89 -10.58 0.62
C ASN A 75 16.43 -10.58 0.15
N LEU A 76 16.17 -10.12 -1.08
CA LEU A 76 14.86 -10.16 -1.71
C LEU A 76 14.39 -11.60 -1.94
N LEU A 77 15.32 -12.48 -2.35
CA LEU A 77 15.11 -13.92 -2.49
C LEU A 77 14.90 -14.63 -1.14
N ARG A 78 15.15 -13.97 -0.01
CA ARG A 78 14.89 -14.51 1.32
C ARG A 78 13.51 -14.12 1.85
N ASN A 79 12.83 -13.19 1.18
CA ASN A 79 11.53 -12.69 1.60
C ASN A 79 10.41 -13.68 1.20
N PRO A 80 9.67 -14.25 2.18
CA PRO A 80 8.58 -15.18 1.89
C PRO A 80 7.48 -14.58 1.01
N MET A 81 7.21 -13.26 1.11
CA MET A 81 6.19 -12.61 0.29
C MET A 81 6.52 -12.68 -1.21
N VAL A 82 7.80 -12.52 -1.57
CA VAL A 82 8.25 -12.56 -2.96
C VAL A 82 7.99 -13.94 -3.55
N TRP A 83 8.36 -15.00 -2.82
CA TRP A 83 8.07 -16.37 -3.23
C TRP A 83 6.57 -16.65 -3.35
N SER A 84 5.76 -16.20 -2.39
CA SER A 84 4.31 -16.37 -2.44
C SER A 84 3.69 -15.70 -3.68
N THR A 85 4.16 -14.52 -4.07
CA THR A 85 3.71 -13.83 -5.29
C THR A 85 4.08 -14.61 -6.55
N PHE A 86 5.34 -15.05 -6.67
CA PHE A 86 5.78 -15.84 -7.84
C PHE A 86 5.04 -17.17 -7.94
N LEU A 87 4.85 -17.86 -6.83
CA LEU A 87 4.08 -19.11 -6.77
C LEU A 87 2.62 -18.86 -7.15
N GLY A 88 1.99 -17.80 -6.64
CA GLY A 88 0.60 -17.45 -6.96
C GLY A 88 0.40 -17.15 -8.45
N PHE A 89 1.29 -16.35 -9.05
CA PHE A 89 1.26 -16.09 -10.50
C PHE A 89 1.53 -17.35 -11.33
N GLY A 90 2.51 -18.17 -10.92
CA GLY A 90 2.80 -19.44 -11.57
C GLY A 90 1.60 -20.37 -11.56
N PHE A 91 0.87 -20.44 -10.45
CA PHE A 91 -0.35 -21.21 -10.31
C PHE A 91 -1.49 -20.67 -11.19
N ALA A 92 -1.64 -19.34 -11.25
CA ALA A 92 -2.63 -18.68 -12.08
C ALA A 92 -2.41 -18.91 -13.58
N LEU A 93 -1.16 -19.04 -14.03
CA LEU A 93 -0.81 -19.29 -15.44
C LEU A 93 -0.89 -20.77 -15.81
N ALA A 94 -0.37 -21.66 -14.96
CA ALA A 94 -0.29 -23.08 -15.26
C ALA A 94 -1.61 -23.82 -15.05
N HIS A 95 -2.56 -23.23 -14.30
CA HIS A 95 -3.81 -23.86 -13.88
C HIS A 95 -3.65 -25.35 -13.47
N PRO A 96 -2.65 -25.69 -12.64
CA PRO A 96 -2.42 -27.08 -12.30
C PRO A 96 -3.62 -27.64 -11.52
N PRO A 97 -3.93 -28.94 -11.66
CA PRO A 97 -5.04 -29.55 -10.95
C PRO A 97 -4.78 -29.46 -9.44
N MET A 98 -5.55 -28.58 -8.77
CA MET A 98 -5.44 -28.38 -7.34
C MET A 98 -6.52 -29.19 -6.62
N PRO A 99 -6.17 -29.96 -5.57
CA PRO A 99 -7.16 -30.63 -4.76
C PRO A 99 -8.09 -29.60 -4.07
N GLU A 100 -9.40 -29.87 -4.06
CA GLU A 100 -10.40 -28.96 -3.45
C GLU A 100 -10.06 -28.60 -2.00
N TRP A 101 -9.56 -29.56 -1.22
CA TRP A 101 -9.19 -29.32 0.18
C TRP A 101 -8.07 -28.28 0.31
N GLY A 102 -7.10 -28.28 -0.61
CA GLY A 102 -5.99 -27.32 -0.63
C GLY A 102 -6.45 -25.92 -1.03
N ALA A 103 -7.27 -25.84 -2.09
CA ALA A 103 -7.84 -24.57 -2.53
C ALA A 103 -8.72 -23.93 -1.43
N THR A 104 -9.53 -24.75 -0.77
CA THR A 104 -10.41 -24.30 0.33
C THR A 104 -9.60 -23.82 1.53
N ALA A 105 -8.54 -24.55 1.92
CA ALA A 105 -7.67 -24.13 3.02
C ALA A 105 -6.99 -22.79 2.76
N ILE A 106 -6.40 -22.60 1.57
CA ILE A 106 -5.76 -21.33 1.19
C ILE A 106 -6.77 -20.19 1.18
N LYS A 107 -7.98 -20.43 0.64
CA LYS A 107 -9.05 -19.44 0.62
C LYS A 107 -9.46 -19.02 2.04
N LEU A 108 -9.72 -19.96 2.93
CA LEU A 108 -10.12 -19.67 4.31
C LEU A 108 -9.05 -18.88 5.07
N VAL A 109 -7.77 -19.20 4.85
CA VAL A 109 -6.65 -18.43 5.43
C VAL A 109 -6.63 -17.01 4.84
N GLY A 110 -6.77 -16.87 3.52
CA GLY A 110 -6.83 -15.58 2.85
C GLY A 110 -7.98 -14.69 3.35
N ASP A 111 -9.17 -15.26 3.48
CA ASP A 111 -10.36 -14.56 3.97
C ASP A 111 -10.19 -14.12 5.45
N ALA A 112 -9.57 -14.96 6.28
CA ALA A 112 -9.30 -14.65 7.69
C ALA A 112 -8.20 -13.59 7.90
N LEU A 113 -7.29 -13.43 6.94
CA LEU A 113 -6.24 -12.41 7.01
C LEU A 113 -6.82 -10.99 6.95
N VAL A 114 -7.91 -10.76 6.21
CA VAL A 114 -8.52 -9.43 6.08
C VAL A 114 -8.96 -8.85 7.44
N PRO A 115 -9.77 -9.53 8.27
CA PRO A 115 -10.11 -9.05 9.61
C PRO A 115 -8.88 -8.89 10.54
N MET A 116 -7.94 -9.84 10.49
CA MET A 116 -6.72 -9.81 11.31
C MET A 116 -5.85 -8.59 10.98
N MET A 117 -5.76 -8.25 9.70
CA MET A 117 -5.04 -7.07 9.21
C MET A 117 -5.68 -5.77 9.74
N LEU A 118 -7.01 -5.66 9.70
CA LEU A 118 -7.74 -4.51 10.25
C LEU A 118 -7.58 -4.38 11.78
N LEU A 119 -7.58 -5.52 12.49
CA LEU A 119 -7.43 -5.55 13.94
C LEU A 119 -5.99 -5.19 14.37
N SER A 120 -4.98 -5.72 13.68
CA SER A 120 -3.58 -5.36 13.90
C SER A 120 -3.34 -3.86 13.67
N LEU A 121 -3.98 -3.28 12.66
CA LEU A 121 -3.93 -1.84 12.44
C LEU A 121 -4.53 -1.08 13.62
N GLY A 122 -5.69 -1.51 14.13
CA GLY A 122 -6.34 -0.91 15.29
C GLY A 122 -5.46 -0.90 16.55
N VAL A 123 -4.75 -1.99 16.83
CA VAL A 123 -3.81 -2.08 17.97
C VAL A 123 -2.62 -1.14 17.79
N ARG A 124 -2.05 -1.07 16.58
CA ARG A 124 -0.91 -0.18 16.29
C ARG A 124 -1.27 1.30 16.44
N LEU A 125 -2.54 1.68 16.21
CA LEU A 125 -3.04 3.03 16.45
C LEU A 125 -2.99 3.43 17.94
N ALA A 126 -3.03 2.47 18.87
CA ALA A 126 -3.02 2.73 20.30
C ALA A 126 -1.61 2.98 20.89
N GLU A 127 -0.54 2.63 20.18
CA GLU A 127 0.83 2.58 20.73
C GLU A 127 1.72 3.80 20.40
N VAL A 128 1.20 4.86 19.76
CA VAL A 128 2.07 5.91 19.21
C VAL A 128 2.39 7.07 20.12
N HIS A 129 3.68 7.44 20.06
CA HIS A 129 4.29 8.60 20.70
C HIS A 129 4.36 9.79 19.74
N TRP A 130 4.08 11.00 20.26
CA TRP A 130 3.74 12.21 19.50
C TRP A 130 4.93 13.08 19.03
N SER A 131 6.15 12.55 18.96
CA SER A 131 7.36 13.39 18.80
C SER A 131 7.53 14.06 17.44
N ASP A 132 6.99 13.51 16.35
CA ASP A 132 7.19 14.00 14.96
C ASP A 132 5.87 14.28 14.21
N TRP A 133 4.85 14.74 14.94
CA TRP A 133 3.47 14.83 14.43
C TRP A 133 3.32 15.71 13.17
N GLN A 134 4.11 16.79 13.04
CA GLN A 134 4.06 17.70 11.88
C GLN A 134 4.43 16.98 10.59
N LEU A 135 5.46 16.14 10.64
CA LEU A 135 5.88 15.33 9.50
C LEU A 135 4.79 14.31 9.14
N GLY A 136 4.15 13.73 10.14
CA GLY A 136 3.10 12.76 9.91
C GLY A 136 1.82 13.35 9.35
N VAL A 137 1.43 14.57 9.73
CA VAL A 137 0.30 15.28 9.11
C VAL A 137 0.58 15.59 7.64
N ILE A 138 1.79 16.09 7.34
CA ILE A 138 2.15 16.42 5.97
C ILE A 138 2.21 15.14 5.12
N GLY A 139 2.84 14.08 5.61
CA GLY A 139 2.85 12.78 4.91
C GLY A 139 1.46 12.20 4.74
N GLY A 140 0.61 12.28 5.77
CA GLY A 140 -0.76 11.80 5.74
C GLY A 140 -1.69 12.58 4.80
N LEU A 141 -1.37 13.83 4.47
CA LEU A 141 -2.07 14.63 3.45
C LEU A 141 -1.49 14.42 2.05
N VAL A 142 -0.17 14.44 1.91
CA VAL A 142 0.53 14.36 0.63
C VAL A 142 0.34 12.98 -0.01
N CYS A 143 0.31 11.91 0.77
CA CYS A 143 0.10 10.55 0.26
C CYS A 143 -1.23 10.43 -0.51
N PRO A 144 -2.41 10.64 0.11
CA PRO A 144 -3.68 10.51 -0.59
C PRO A 144 -3.87 11.58 -1.67
N LEU A 145 -3.43 12.83 -1.45
CA LEU A 145 -3.60 13.89 -2.45
C LEU A 145 -2.80 13.61 -3.73
N THR A 146 -1.53 13.20 -3.60
CA THR A 146 -0.71 12.87 -4.78
C THR A 146 -1.14 11.56 -5.43
N GLY A 147 -1.70 10.61 -4.67
CA GLY A 147 -2.28 9.39 -5.19
C GLY A 147 -3.54 9.66 -6.01
N ILE A 148 -4.50 10.41 -5.46
CA ILE A 148 -5.75 10.80 -6.15
C ILE A 148 -5.45 11.65 -7.38
N ALA A 149 -4.57 12.65 -7.28
CA ALA A 149 -4.22 13.51 -8.42
C ALA A 149 -3.66 12.70 -9.59
N MET A 150 -2.79 11.72 -9.31
CA MET A 150 -2.26 10.82 -10.34
C MET A 150 -3.34 9.89 -10.90
N ALA A 151 -4.23 9.37 -10.07
CA ALA A 151 -5.32 8.50 -10.51
C ALA A 151 -6.29 9.22 -11.46
N VAL A 152 -6.67 10.45 -11.13
CA VAL A 152 -7.55 11.29 -11.96
C VAL A 152 -6.86 11.69 -13.26
N PHE A 153 -5.56 11.96 -13.24
CA PHE A 153 -4.81 12.34 -14.44
C PHE A 153 -4.54 11.15 -15.37
N LEU A 154 -4.17 9.99 -14.83
CA LEU A 154 -3.86 8.78 -15.60
C LEU A 154 -5.10 8.07 -16.13
N GLY A 155 -6.23 8.14 -15.43
CA GLY A 155 -7.49 7.49 -15.83
C GLY A 155 -7.88 7.75 -17.29
N PRO A 156 -8.04 9.01 -17.73
CA PRO A 156 -8.41 9.33 -19.11
C PRO A 156 -7.30 9.05 -20.11
N ILE A 157 -6.02 9.12 -19.71
CA ILE A 157 -4.88 8.83 -20.59
C ILE A 157 -4.81 7.33 -20.92
N LEU A 158 -5.14 6.49 -19.96
CA LEU A 158 -5.12 5.03 -20.09
C LEU A 158 -6.43 4.47 -20.67
N GLY A 159 -7.46 5.30 -20.85
CA GLY A 159 -8.77 4.88 -21.35
C GLY A 159 -9.50 3.93 -20.41
N LEU A 160 -9.31 4.11 -19.09
CA LEU A 160 -9.94 3.25 -18.08
C LEU A 160 -11.46 3.41 -18.09
N ASP A 161 -12.17 2.30 -17.87
CA ASP A 161 -13.62 2.35 -17.62
C ASP A 161 -13.93 2.99 -16.26
N GLN A 162 -15.20 3.30 -16.00
CA GLN A 162 -15.65 3.97 -14.76
C GLN A 162 -15.24 3.17 -13.50
N THR A 163 -15.31 1.84 -13.55
CA THR A 163 -14.98 0.96 -12.42
C THR A 163 -13.47 0.92 -12.18
N GLN A 164 -12.67 0.81 -13.23
CA GLN A 164 -11.21 0.83 -13.18
C GLN A 164 -10.68 2.18 -12.69
N GLN A 165 -11.27 3.28 -13.14
CA GLN A 165 -10.93 4.61 -12.68
C GLN A 165 -11.28 4.79 -11.20
N GLY A 166 -12.46 4.31 -10.77
CA GLY A 166 -12.85 4.30 -9.37
C GLY A 166 -11.91 3.48 -8.48
N LEU A 167 -11.52 2.28 -8.92
CA LEU A 167 -10.53 1.45 -8.21
C LEU A 167 -9.15 2.10 -8.12
N LEU A 168 -8.72 2.81 -9.17
CA LEU A 168 -7.45 3.53 -9.18
C LEU A 168 -7.48 4.74 -8.22
N ILE A 169 -8.60 5.46 -8.16
CA ILE A 169 -8.83 6.55 -7.18
C ILE A 169 -8.85 5.99 -5.76
N LEU A 170 -9.57 4.87 -5.54
CA LEU A 170 -9.61 4.17 -4.27
C LEU A 170 -8.21 3.75 -3.84
N PHE A 171 -7.40 3.18 -4.74
CA PHE A 171 -6.01 2.86 -4.48
C PHE A 171 -5.22 4.13 -4.11
N GLY A 172 -5.40 5.22 -4.85
CA GLY A 172 -4.72 6.49 -4.63
C GLY A 172 -5.02 7.17 -3.29
N CYS A 173 -6.22 6.99 -2.73
CA CYS A 173 -6.62 7.64 -1.47
C CYS A 173 -6.16 6.88 -0.21
N LEU A 174 -5.55 5.71 -0.36
CA LEU A 174 -5.10 4.89 0.76
C LEU A 174 -3.92 5.54 1.51
N PRO A 175 -3.86 5.36 2.84
CA PRO A 175 -2.77 5.87 3.64
C PRO A 175 -1.47 5.10 3.39
N PRO A 176 -0.32 5.61 3.86
CA PRO A 176 0.95 4.89 3.80
C PRO A 176 0.89 3.49 4.45
N ALA A 177 1.58 2.51 3.85
CA ALA A 177 1.63 1.15 4.39
C ALA A 177 2.45 1.07 5.68
N VAL A 178 1.96 0.28 6.65
CA VAL A 178 2.71 -0.08 7.88
C VAL A 178 4.04 -0.77 7.56
N LEU A 179 4.11 -1.45 6.42
CA LEU A 179 5.32 -2.13 5.98
C LEU A 179 6.50 -1.17 5.75
N ASN A 180 6.24 0.08 5.36
CA ASN A 180 7.30 1.10 5.24
C ASN A 180 8.03 1.33 6.56
N PHE A 181 7.31 1.31 7.68
CA PHE A 181 7.91 1.46 9.01
C PHE A 181 8.79 0.25 9.36
N MET A 182 8.30 -0.97 9.13
CA MET A 182 9.08 -2.18 9.41
C MET A 182 10.38 -2.22 8.60
N VAL A 183 10.33 -1.79 7.33
CA VAL A 183 11.51 -1.67 6.49
C VAL A 183 12.43 -0.57 7.01
N ALA A 184 11.90 0.60 7.37
CA ALA A 184 12.69 1.69 7.95
C ALA A 184 13.40 1.28 9.26
N GLU A 185 12.74 0.51 10.13
CA GLU A 185 13.32 -0.05 11.35
C GLU A 185 14.42 -1.08 11.04
N GLN A 186 14.15 -2.00 10.10
CA GLN A 186 15.13 -3.00 9.67
C GLN A 186 16.40 -2.37 9.10
N PHE A 187 16.29 -1.26 8.38
CA PHE A 187 17.41 -0.54 7.78
C PHE A 187 17.92 0.64 8.63
N ASN A 188 17.40 0.82 9.85
CA ASN A 188 17.72 1.91 10.77
C ASN A 188 17.63 3.32 10.14
N GLN A 189 16.63 3.52 9.28
CA GLN A 189 16.37 4.77 8.54
C GLN A 189 15.24 5.56 9.20
N GLU A 190 15.60 6.44 10.14
CA GLU A 190 14.68 7.35 10.85
C GLU A 190 13.31 6.72 11.22
N PRO A 191 13.27 5.53 11.87
CA PRO A 191 12.05 4.75 12.05
C PRO A 191 10.95 5.51 12.80
N ALA A 192 11.31 6.38 13.75
CA ALA A 192 10.37 7.22 14.49
C ALA A 192 9.58 8.19 13.58
N LYS A 193 10.24 8.74 12.55
CA LYS A 193 9.61 9.64 11.57
C LYS A 193 8.68 8.89 10.64
N VAL A 194 9.11 7.72 10.14
CA VAL A 194 8.29 6.86 9.28
C VAL A 194 7.08 6.33 10.05
N ALA A 195 7.26 5.93 11.31
CA ALA A 195 6.17 5.53 12.20
C ALA A 195 5.12 6.64 12.33
N SER A 196 5.56 7.88 12.57
CA SER A 196 4.68 9.04 12.68
C SER A 196 3.88 9.30 11.39
N ILE A 197 4.52 9.17 10.22
CA ILE A 197 3.87 9.30 8.91
C ILE A 197 2.82 8.21 8.69
N VAL A 198 3.20 6.96 8.93
CA VAL A 198 2.28 5.83 8.78
C VAL A 198 1.10 6.01 9.72
N LEU A 199 1.33 6.34 10.98
CA LEU A 199 0.24 6.41 11.94
C LEU A 199 -0.73 7.54 11.63
N ILE A 200 -0.22 8.76 11.50
CA ILE A 200 -1.07 9.93 11.26
C ILE A 200 -1.77 9.80 9.91
N GLY A 201 -1.11 9.21 8.90
CA GLY A 201 -1.76 8.85 7.65
C GLY A 201 -2.92 7.87 7.83
N ASN A 202 -2.77 6.82 8.64
CA ASN A 202 -3.86 5.89 8.94
C ASN A 202 -4.97 6.51 9.81
N VAL A 203 -4.67 7.50 10.66
CA VAL A 203 -5.73 8.26 11.37
C VAL A 203 -6.49 9.16 10.40
N LEU A 204 -5.77 9.89 9.55
CA LEU A 204 -6.36 10.77 8.53
C LEU A 204 -7.16 9.98 7.49
N SER A 205 -6.85 8.70 7.27
CA SER A 205 -7.60 7.84 6.35
C SER A 205 -9.06 7.67 6.75
N VAL A 206 -9.42 7.84 8.03
CA VAL A 206 -10.83 7.86 8.47
C VAL A 206 -11.63 8.94 7.75
N ILE A 207 -10.99 10.04 7.35
CA ILE A 207 -11.61 11.15 6.60
C ILE A 207 -11.35 10.99 5.09
N PHE A 208 -10.12 10.71 4.69
CA PHE A 208 -9.73 10.66 3.28
C PHE A 208 -10.29 9.45 2.52
N VAL A 209 -10.44 8.30 3.17
CA VAL A 209 -10.95 7.09 2.51
C VAL A 209 -12.43 7.27 2.14
N PRO A 210 -13.34 7.69 3.03
CA PRO A 210 -14.72 7.97 2.63
C PRO A 210 -14.84 9.04 1.53
N LEU A 211 -14.04 10.10 1.59
CA LEU A 211 -14.01 11.13 0.54
C LEU A 211 -13.51 10.59 -0.80
N GLY A 212 -12.44 9.81 -0.79
CA GLY A 212 -11.90 9.15 -1.97
C GLY A 212 -12.88 8.13 -2.55
N LEU A 213 -13.60 7.40 -1.70
CA LEU A 213 -14.64 6.47 -2.11
C LEU A 213 -15.85 7.20 -2.73
N ALA A 214 -16.28 8.32 -2.13
CA ALA A 214 -17.34 9.16 -2.70
C ALA A 214 -16.95 9.75 -4.06
N LEU A 215 -15.66 10.00 -4.29
CA LEU A 215 -15.14 10.42 -5.59
C LEU A 215 -15.05 9.24 -6.58
N ALA A 216 -14.65 8.06 -6.12
CA ALA A 216 -14.51 6.86 -6.92
C ALA A 216 -15.85 6.28 -7.41
N LEU A 217 -16.92 6.48 -6.65
CA LEU A 217 -18.27 6.01 -6.95
C LEU A 217 -19.10 6.99 -7.80
N ARG A 218 -18.53 8.13 -8.21
CA ARG A 218 -19.15 9.10 -9.13
C ARG A 218 -18.83 8.79 -10.59
#